data_AF-A0A855Y424-F1
#
_entry.id   AF-A0A855Y424-F1
#
_cell.length_a   1.000
_cell.length_b   1.000
_cell.length_c   1.000
_cell.angle_alpha   90.00
_cell.angle_beta   90.00
_cell.angle_gamma   90.00
#
_symmetry.space_group_name_H-M   'P 1'
#
loop_
_entity.id
_entity.type
_entity.pdbx_description
1 polymer ?
#
loop_
_entity_poly.entity_id
_entity_poly.type
_entity_poly.pdbx_seq_one_letter_code
_entity_poly.pdbx_strand_id
1 'polypeptide(L)'
;MINSISIDERNRTTFNEEIVMNPTWTDSLRFLRKLDGDKFTLVFFEASDTDSALVGGGPEYFVVSITMDDNIYTLMNVSRETVKFL
;
A
#
# COMPACT_ATOMS: atom_id res chain seq x y z
N MET A 1 11.81 9.34 8.08
CA MET A 1 11.28 10.18 6.98
C MET A 1 11.01 9.24 5.83
N ILE A 2 9.99 9.46 5.00
CA ILE A 2 9.74 8.60 3.83
C ILE A 2 10.70 8.99 2.71
N ASN A 3 11.48 8.02 2.22
CA ASN A 3 12.45 8.18 1.13
C ASN A 3 11.79 8.04 -0.24
N SER A 4 10.84 7.12 -0.36
CA SER A 4 10.10 6.88 -1.61
C SER A 4 8.66 6.47 -1.33
N ILE A 5 7.79 6.76 -2.29
CA ILE A 5 6.46 6.15 -2.36
C ILE A 5 6.25 5.60 -3.76
N SER A 6 5.70 4.39 -3.87
CA SER A 6 5.34 3.79 -5.14
C SER A 6 3.90 3.28 -5.16
N ILE A 7 3.35 3.14 -6.36
CA ILE A 7 2.05 2.49 -6.58
C ILE A 7 2.13 1.50 -7.73
N ASP A 8 1.62 0.29 -7.50
CA ASP A 8 1.54 -0.77 -8.49
C ASP A 8 0.27 -0.63 -9.34
N GLU A 9 0.47 -0.46 -10.64
CA GLU A 9 -0.56 -0.54 -11.67
C GLU A 9 -0.53 -1.93 -12.31
N ARG A 10 -1.58 -2.70 -12.03
CA ARG A 10 -1.86 -3.97 -12.69
C ARG A 10 -2.56 -3.71 -14.03
N ASN A 11 -1.94 -4.15 -15.11
CA ASN A 11 -2.54 -4.17 -16.44
C ASN A 11 -2.50 -5.60 -16.99
N ARG A 12 -3.58 -6.36 -16.80
CA ARG A 12 -3.67 -7.79 -17.12
C ARG A 12 -2.54 -8.62 -16.47
N THR A 13 -1.52 -8.96 -17.26
CA THR A 13 -0.35 -9.77 -16.86
C THR A 13 0.91 -8.92 -16.65
N THR A 14 0.86 -7.62 -16.91
CA THR A 14 1.97 -6.70 -16.72
C THR A 14 1.77 -5.84 -15.49
N PHE A 15 2.85 -5.58 -14.76
CA PHE A 15 2.89 -4.66 -13.63
C PHE A 15 3.77 -3.47 -14.02
N ASN A 16 3.23 -2.27 -13.86
CA ASN A 16 3.97 -1.03 -13.98
C ASN A 16 3.98 -0.36 -12.61
N GLU A 17 5.11 0.24 -12.25
CA GLU A 17 5.28 0.94 -10.99
C GLU A 17 5.50 2.43 -11.25
N GLU A 18 4.71 3.29 -10.60
CA GLU A 18 4.98 4.73 -10.53
C GLU A 18 5.67 5.03 -9.19
N ILE A 19 6.90 5.54 -9.20
CA ILE A 19 7.69 5.85 -7.99
C ILE A 19 7.93 7.36 -7.90
N VAL A 20 7.78 7.92 -6.69
CA VAL A 20 8.14 9.29 -6.35
C VAL A 20 9.18 9.29 -5.22
N MET A 21 10.34 9.89 -5.48
CA MET A 21 11.41 10.07 -4.49
C MET A 21 11.18 11.32 -3.64
N ASN A 22 11.50 11.23 -2.34
CA ASN A 22 11.30 12.28 -1.34
C ASN A 22 9.87 12.85 -1.38
N PRO A 23 8.84 12.01 -1.22
CA PRO A 23 7.46 12.40 -1.48
C PRO A 23 6.95 13.45 -0.50
N THR A 24 6.08 14.32 -1.01
CA THR A 24 5.30 15.23 -0.17
C THR A 24 4.05 14.53 0.35
N TRP A 25 3.38 15.14 1.35
CA TRP A 25 2.07 14.67 1.79
C TRP A 25 1.03 14.62 0.66
N THR A 26 1.12 15.54 -0.29
CA THR A 26 0.22 15.59 -1.46
C THR A 26 0.43 14.38 -2.38
N ASP A 27 1.68 13.94 -2.56
CA ASP A 27 2.00 12.74 -3.35
C ASP A 27 1.43 11.48 -2.70
N SER A 28 1.59 11.36 -1.38
CA SER A 28 1.01 10.27 -0.60
C SER A 28 -0.51 10.21 -0.73
N LEU A 29 -1.19 11.35 -0.54
CA LEU A 29 -2.64 11.41 -0.67
C LEU A 29 -3.12 11.11 -2.09
N ARG A 30 -2.36 11.53 -3.11
CA ARG A 30 -2.64 11.23 -4.51
C ARG A 30 -2.61 9.72 -4.78
N PHE A 31 -1.60 9.01 -4.29
CA PHE A 31 -1.49 7.55 -4.50
C PHE A 31 -2.54 6.78 -3.71
N LEU A 32 -2.78 7.13 -2.45
CA LEU A 32 -3.82 6.49 -1.64
C LEU A 32 -5.22 6.66 -2.26
N ARG A 33 -5.50 7.80 -2.90
CA ARG A 33 -6.77 8.02 -3.63
C ARG A 33 -6.89 7.26 -4.95
N LYS A 34 -5.77 6.82 -5.53
CA LYS A 34 -5.77 6.00 -6.75
C LYS A 34 -6.08 4.53 -6.47
N LEU A 35 -5.85 4.04 -5.25
CA LEU A 35 -6.12 2.64 -4.87
C LEU A 35 -7.58 2.28 -5.12
N ASP A 36 -7.79 1.33 -6.03
CA ASP A 36 -9.11 0.79 -6.39
C ASP A 36 -9.20 -0.72 -6.17
N GLY A 37 -8.07 -1.39 -5.93
CA GLY A 37 -7.98 -2.83 -5.69
C GLY A 37 -8.06 -3.70 -6.94
N ASP A 38 -8.31 -3.12 -8.11
CA ASP A 38 -8.38 -3.83 -9.39
C ASP A 38 -7.18 -3.48 -10.27
N LYS A 39 -7.08 -2.20 -10.64
CA LYS A 39 -6.01 -1.65 -11.47
C LYS A 39 -4.87 -1.15 -10.60
N PHE A 40 -5.15 -0.41 -9.53
CA PHE A 40 -4.15 0.08 -8.60
C PHE A 40 -4.28 -0.67 -7.28
N THR A 41 -3.31 -1.53 -7.00
CA THR A 41 -3.49 -2.61 -6.02
C THR A 41 -2.70 -2.45 -4.73
N LEU A 42 -1.58 -1.71 -4.79
CA LEU A 42 -0.65 -1.55 -3.69
C LEU A 42 0.00 -0.17 -3.75
N VAL A 43 0.04 0.52 -2.62
CA VAL A 43 0.90 1.69 -2.39
C VAL A 43 1.96 1.30 -1.38
N PHE A 44 3.24 1.50 -1.71
CA PHE A 44 4.37 1.20 -0.86
C PHE A 44 5.07 2.49 -0.42
N PHE A 45 5.41 2.59 0.86
CA PHE A 45 6.14 3.69 1.47
C PHE A 45 7.45 3.14 2.01
N GLU A 46 8.57 3.61 1.48
CA GLU A 46 9.89 3.22 1.95
C GLU A 46 10.44 4.31 2.88
N ALA A 47 10.78 3.97 4.11
CA ALA A 47 11.41 4.90 5.06
C ALA A 47 12.91 4.62 5.21
N SER A 48 13.31 3.36 5.09
CA SER A 48 14.69 2.88 5.08
C SER A 48 14.73 1.49 4.43
N ASP A 49 15.91 0.87 4.37
CA ASP A 49 16.08 -0.50 3.87
C ASP A 49 15.29 -1.53 4.70
N THR A 50 14.97 -1.21 5.96
CA THR A 50 14.27 -2.11 6.91
C THR A 50 12.87 -1.62 7.28
N ASP A 51 12.61 -0.31 7.20
CA ASP A 51 11.36 0.28 7.65
C ASP A 51 10.51 0.70 6.45
N SER A 52 9.27 0.24 6.45
CA SER A 52 8.34 0.50 5.36
C SER A 52 6.89 0.46 5.83
N ALA A 53 6.00 1.01 5.02
CA ALA A 53 4.58 0.78 5.15
C ALA A 53 3.99 0.41 3.79
N LEU A 54 2.97 -0.42 3.79
CA LEU A 54 2.24 -0.80 2.59
C LEU A 54 0.75 -0.67 2.83
N VAL A 55 0.04 -0.17 1.83
CA VAL A 55 -1.42 -0.06 1.81
C VAL A 55 -1.90 -0.77 0.56
N GLY A 56 -2.48 -1.95 0.75
CA GLY A 56 -3.12 -2.71 -0.32
C GLY A 56 -4.63 -2.73 -0.17
N GLY A 57 -5.35 -2.91 -1.28
CA GLY A 57 -6.80 -3.06 -1.28
C GLY A 57 -7.54 -2.03 -2.13
N GLY A 58 -8.83 -1.89 -1.87
CA GLY A 58 -9.75 -1.04 -2.64
C GLY A 58 -10.69 -0.22 -1.74
N PRO A 59 -11.72 0.43 -2.30
CA PRO A 59 -12.51 1.46 -1.62
C PRO A 59 -13.14 1.06 -0.27
N GLU A 60 -13.42 -0.23 -0.07
CA GLU A 60 -14.10 -0.74 1.13
C GLU A 60 -13.23 -1.65 2.01
N TYR A 61 -12.15 -2.21 1.45
CA TYR A 61 -11.30 -3.18 2.13
C TYR A 61 -9.85 -2.80 1.92
N PHE A 62 -9.16 -2.48 3.01
CA PHE A 62 -7.74 -2.17 2.97
C PHE A 62 -6.98 -3.00 4.00
N VAL A 63 -5.76 -3.32 3.63
CA VAL A 63 -4.73 -3.90 4.49
C VAL A 63 -3.62 -2.87 4.58
N VAL A 64 -3.31 -2.46 5.80
CA VAL A 64 -2.11 -1.67 6.09
C VAL A 64 -1.14 -2.57 6.82
N SER A 65 0.08 -2.70 6.32
CA SER A 65 1.17 -3.29 7.09
C SER A 65 2.29 -2.29 7.25
N ILE A 66 2.92 -2.30 8.43
CA ILE A 66 4.08 -1.47 8.76
C ILE A 66 5.18 -2.41 9.21
N THR A 67 6.35 -2.29 8.61
CA THR A 67 7.58 -2.93 9.06
C THR A 67 8.41 -1.88 9.79
N MET A 68 8.78 -2.17 11.04
CA MET A 68 9.61 -1.29 11.86
C MET A 68 10.36 -2.14 12.89
N ASP A 69 11.66 -1.90 13.07
CA ASP A 69 12.51 -2.60 14.03
C ASP A 69 12.44 -4.14 13.87
N ASP A 70 12.53 -4.64 12.63
CA ASP A 70 12.40 -6.07 12.27
C ASP A 70 11.04 -6.71 12.62
N ASN A 71 10.04 -5.93 13.03
CA ASN A 71 8.69 -6.39 13.34
C ASN A 71 7.69 -5.95 12.28
N ILE A 72 6.69 -6.78 12.01
CA ILE A 72 5.60 -6.49 11.07
C ILE A 72 4.29 -6.36 11.84
N TYR A 73 3.62 -5.23 11.66
CA TYR A 73 2.31 -4.93 12.25
C TYR A 73 1.29 -4.77 11.13
N THR A 74 0.20 -5.53 11.17
CA THR A 74 -0.84 -5.48 10.13
C THR A 74 -2.19 -5.11 10.72
N LEU A 75 -2.84 -4.12 10.12
CA LEU A 75 -4.23 -3.76 10.34
C LEU A 75 -5.03 -4.05 9.09
N MET A 76 -6.05 -4.89 9.23
CA MET A 76 -6.97 -5.24 8.15
C MET A 76 -8.37 -4.74 8.52
N ASN A 77 -8.97 -3.95 7.65
CA ASN A 77 -10.39 -3.66 7.75
C ASN A 77 -11.17 -4.70 6.96
N VAL A 78 -11.44 -5.84 7.59
CA VAL A 78 -12.41 -6.84 7.10
C VAL A 78 -13.70 -6.68 7.90
N SER A 79 -14.84 -6.64 7.20
CA SER A 79 -16.11 -6.85 7.86
C SER A 79 -16.05 -8.23 8.54
N ARG A 80 -16.60 -8.33 9.76
CA ARG A 80 -16.55 -9.53 10.61
C ARG A 80 -17.13 -10.78 9.92
N GLU A 81 -17.89 -10.61 8.84
CA GLU A 81 -18.49 -11.69 8.04
C GLU A 81 -17.51 -12.34 7.06
N THR A 82 -16.46 -11.63 6.64
CA THR A 82 -15.47 -12.11 5.66
C THR A 82 -14.41 -13.03 6.28
N VAL A 83 -14.26 -13.07 7.61
CA VAL A 83 -13.34 -13.99 8.31
C VAL A 83 -14.00 -15.36 8.56
N LYS A 84 -14.60 -15.92 7.52
CA LYS A 84 -14.84 -17.36 7.42
C LYS A 84 -14.18 -17.80 6.12
N PHE A 85 -13.34 -18.82 6.22
CA PHE A 85 -12.60 -19.48 5.13
C PHE A 85 -11.25 -18.86 4.78
N LEU A 86 -10.27 -19.10 5.66
CA LEU A 86 -9.08 -19.89 5.29
C LEU A 86 -8.95 -21.05 6.26
#